data_AF-A0A351SXH7-F1
#
_entry.id   AF-A0A351SXH7-F1
#
_cell.length_a   1.000
_cell.length_b   1.000
_cell.length_c   1.000
_cell.angle_alpha   90.00
_cell.angle_beta   90.00
_cell.angle_gamma   90.00
#
_symmetry.space_group_name_H-M   'P 1'
#
loop_
_entity.id
_entity.type
_entity.pdbx_description
1 polymer ?
#
loop_
_entity_poly.entity_id
_entity_poly.type
_entity_poly.pdbx_seq_one_letter_code
_entity_poly.pdbx_strand_id
1 'polypeptide(L)' 'MGNETFKKRQKEVARQEKRKKKAAQRMERRSERADVGKPLPGEDPDIAGIIPGPQPKDE' A
#
# COMPACT_ATOMS: atom_id res chain seq x y z
N MET A 1 42.14 -0.08 8.17
CA MET A 1 41.62 0.46 6.89
C MET A 1 40.72 -0.52 6.10
N GLY A 2 40.33 -1.70 6.61
CA GLY A 2 39.46 -2.64 5.88
C GLY A 2 37.96 -2.50 6.18
N ASN A 3 37.60 -1.91 7.32
CA ASN A 3 36.27 -2.03 7.92
C ASN A 3 35.21 -1.19 7.18
N GLU A 4 35.64 -0.13 6.50
CA GLU A 4 34.76 0.79 5.78
C GLU A 4 34.24 0.21 4.47
N THR A 5 35.05 -0.59 3.76
CA THR A 5 34.65 -1.20 2.48
C THR A 5 33.59 -2.28 2.69
N PHE A 6 33.73 -3.10 3.75
CA PHE A 6 32.70 -4.07 4.14
C PHE A 6 31.37 -3.40 4.52
N LYS A 7 31.41 -2.32 5.31
CA LYS A 7 30.20 -1.56 5.67
C LYS A 7 29.53 -0.93 4.45
N LYS A 8 30.30 -0.40 3.50
CA LYS A 8 29.76 0.13 2.23
C LYS A 8 29.07 -0.97 1.42
N ARG A 9 29.70 -2.14 1.30
CA ARG A 9 29.12 -3.30 0.59
C ARG A 9 27.82 -3.77 1.23
N GLN A 10 27.77 -3.91 2.56
CA GLN A 10 26.53 -4.30 3.26
C GLN A 10 25.40 -3.27 3.05
N LYS A 11 25.71 -1.97 3.11
CA LYS A 11 24.74 -0.90 2.85
C LYS A 11 24.19 -0.94 1.42
N GLU A 12 25.05 -1.27 0.45
CA GLU A 12 24.64 -1.42 -0.94
C GLU A 12 23.71 -2.63 -1.14
N VAL A 13 24.07 -3.79 -0.58
CA VAL A 13 23.25 -5.01 -0.60
C VAL A 13 21.87 -4.73 0.01
N ALA A 14 21.81 -4.13 1.20
CA ALA A 14 20.55 -3.78 1.85
C ALA A 14 19.69 -2.83 1.02
N ARG A 15 20.31 -1.88 0.29
CA ARG A 15 19.59 -0.98 -0.62
C ARG A 15 19.02 -1.72 -1.82
N GLN A 16 19.77 -2.66 -2.40
CA GLN A 16 19.31 -3.50 -3.51
C GLN A 16 18.15 -4.40 -3.07
N GLU A 17 18.26 -5.07 -1.92
CA GLU A 17 17.20 -5.91 -1.34
C GLU A 17 15.93 -5.09 -1.06
N LYS A 18 16.06 -3.90 -0.45
CA LYS A 18 14.91 -3.01 -0.21
C LYS A 18 14.22 -2.59 -1.52
N ARG A 19 15.00 -2.34 -2.58
CA ARG A 19 14.44 -2.02 -3.91
C ARG A 19 13.69 -3.21 -4.50
N LYS A 20 14.27 -4.42 -4.45
CA LYS A 20 13.63 -5.66 -4.90
C LYS A 20 12.32 -5.92 -4.14
N LYS A 21 12.34 -5.83 -2.81
CA LYS A 21 11.14 -6.01 -1.97
C LYS A 21 10.06 -4.98 -2.29
N LYS A 22 10.41 -3.70 -2.45
CA LYS A 22 9.45 -2.66 -2.86
C LYS A 22 8.87 -2.91 -4.24
N ALA A 23 9.67 -3.41 -5.18
CA ALA A 23 9.19 -3.76 -6.52
C ALA A 23 8.20 -4.92 -6.45
N ALA A 24 8.52 -6.00 -5.72
CA ALA A 24 7.62 -7.12 -5.48
C ALA A 24 6.28 -6.68 -4.86
N GLN A 25 6.32 -5.91 -3.77
CA GLN A 25 5.12 -5.38 -3.12
C GLN A 25 4.27 -4.49 -4.03
N ARG A 26 4.89 -3.74 -4.95
CA ARG A 26 4.15 -2.94 -5.93
C ARG A 26 3.46 -3.82 -6.97
N MET A 27 4.08 -4.92 -7.39
CA MET A 27 3.46 -5.88 -8.30
C MET A 27 2.30 -6.60 -7.63
N GLU A 28 2.48 -7.07 -6.39
CA GLU A 28 1.43 -7.69 -5.57
C GLU A 28 0.23 -6.75 -5.39
N ARG A 29 0.47 -5.50 -4.96
CA ARG A 29 -0.62 -4.51 -4.83
C ARG A 29 -1.31 -4.22 -6.17
N ARG A 30 -0.58 -4.27 -7.28
CA ARG A 30 -1.15 -4.06 -8.62
C ARG A 30 -2.01 -5.23 -9.04
N SER A 31 -1.61 -6.48 -8.75
CA SER A 31 -2.45 -7.66 -9.00
C SER A 31 -3.68 -7.65 -8.11
N GLU A 32 -3.53 -7.41 -6.80
CA GLU A 32 -4.67 -7.29 -5.88
C GLU A 32 -5.68 -6.25 -6.36
N ARG A 33 -5.22 -5.07 -6.79
CA ARG A 33 -6.11 -4.04 -7.34
C ARG A 33 -6.76 -4.43 -8.66
N ALA A 34 -6.13 -5.28 -9.46
CA ALA A 34 -6.73 -5.79 -10.68
C ALA A 34 -7.80 -6.86 -10.36
N ASP A 35 -7.55 -7.69 -9.34
CA ASP A 35 -8.42 -8.78 -8.92
C ASP A 35 -9.66 -8.31 -8.16
N VAL A 36 -9.57 -7.24 -7.37
CA VAL A 36 -10.68 -6.69 -6.56
C VAL A 36 -11.83 -6.13 -7.41
N GLY A 37 -11.67 -6.01 -8.73
CA GLY A 37 -12.71 -5.49 -9.62
C GLY A 37 -12.92 -3.99 -9.44
N LYS A 38 -13.59 -3.34 -10.40
CA LYS A 38 -13.97 -1.93 -10.25
C LYS A 38 -15.12 -1.82 -9.23
N PRO A 39 -15.11 -0.82 -8.33
CA PRO A 39 -16.27 -0.51 -7.51
C PRO A 39 -17.50 -0.31 -8.40
N LEU A 40 -18.69 -0.66 -7.87
CA LEU A 40 -19.94 -0.45 -8.57
C LEU A 40 -20.08 1.03 -8.96
N PRO A 41 -20.48 1.35 -10.21
CA PRO A 41 -20.63 2.74 -10.63
C PRO A 41 -21.74 3.41 -9.80
N GLY A 42 -21.38 4.47 -9.07
CA GLY A 42 -22.31 5.26 -8.27
C GLY A 42 -22.28 4.99 -6.76
N GLU A 43 -21.44 4.05 -6.28
CA GLU A 43 -21.26 3.78 -4.85
C GLU A 43 -19.89 4.29 -4.40
N ASP A 44 -19.87 5.18 -3.40
CA ASP A 44 -18.63 5.65 -2.80
C ASP A 44 -18.06 4.55 -1.90
N PRO A 45 -16.82 4.05 -2.16
CA PRO A 45 -16.21 3.01 -1.34
C PRO A 45 -16.14 3.34 0.15
N ASP A 46 -16.07 4.64 0.49
CA ASP A 46 -16.00 5.09 1.89
C ASP A 46 -17.38 5.10 2.58
N ILE A 47 -18.47 5.06 1.81
CA ILE A 47 -19.87 5.08 2.30
C ILE A 47 -20.58 3.73 2.07
N ALA A 48 -20.05 2.87 1.20
CA ALA A 48 -20.60 1.56 0.88
C ALA A 48 -20.84 0.73 2.15
N GLY A 49 -22.10 0.35 2.39
CA GLY A 49 -22.50 -0.43 3.57
C GLY A 49 -22.69 0.35 4.88
N ILE A 50 -22.54 1.68 4.89
CA ILE A 50 -22.88 2.50 6.07
C ILE A 50 -24.38 2.82 6.05
N ILE A 51 -25.09 2.42 7.11
CA ILE A 51 -26.48 2.82 7.35
C ILE A 51 -26.44 4.02 8.30
N PRO A 52 -26.71 5.26 7.84
CA PRO A 52 -26.74 6.43 8.72
C PRO A 52 -27.89 6.30 9.72
N GLY A 53 -27.61 6.60 10.98
CA GLY A 53 -28.63 6.67 12.03
C GLY A 53 -29.52 7.92 11.87
N PRO A 54 -30.65 7.97 12.60
CA PRO A 54 -31.50 9.16 12.61
C PRO A 54 -30.72 10.38 13.09
N GLN A 55 -30.66 11.42 12.25
CA GLN A 55 -30.04 12.69 12.60
C GLN A 55 -30.92 13.42 13.63
N PRO A 56 -30.36 13.97 14.72
CA PRO A 56 -31.12 14.80 15.66
C PRO A 56 -31.68 16.02 14.93
N LYS A 57 -32.87 16.47 15.34
CA LYS A 57 -33.47 17.71 14.82
C LYS A 57 -32.82 18.89 15.53
N ASP A 58 -32.45 19.91 14.78
CA ASP A 58 -32.05 21.20 15.34
C ASP A 58 -33.30 21.82 16.01
N GLU A 59 -33.23 22.09 17.32
CA GLU A 59 -34.27 22.82 18.08
C GLU A 59 -34.31 24.31 17.70
#